data_AF-A0A6A4Z2V1-F1
#
_entry.id   AF-A0A6A4Z2V1-F1
#
_cell.length_a   1.000
_cell.length_b   1.000
_cell.length_c   1.000
_cell.angle_alpha   90.00
_cell.angle_beta   90.00
_cell.angle_gamma   90.00
#
_symmetry.space_group_name_H-M   'P 1'
#
loop_
_entity.id
_entity.type
_entity.pdbx_description
1 polymer ?
#
loop_
_entity_poly.entity_id
_entity_poly.type
_entity_poly.pdbx_seq_one_letter_code
_entity_poly.pdbx_strand_id
1 'polypeptide(L)'
;DTDGGGLLNILPTGKAAKYLGVLFGHQLPMDTQLNRINDRYLACFQQWGCRARTVQGRRLLANTVMLSLLWHVTAVTPVRGAMVQGWQSMLNRYILGRKTLPTDKYRPLLPPPLQFDPKLGLGLPHVASKIRTQRLLLLQRAMLLPHHVPRRFGVPAASKHMLVAGNP
;
A
#
# COMPACT_ATOMS: atom_id res chain seq x y z
N ASP A 1 -41.21 1.74 -8.34
CA ASP A 1 -41.13 3.20 -8.18
C ASP A 1 -40.62 3.61 -6.83
N THR A 2 -39.39 4.10 -6.80
CA THR A 2 -38.93 5.05 -5.79
C THR A 2 -38.25 6.18 -6.55
N ASP A 3 -39.07 7.11 -7.04
CA ASP A 3 -38.63 8.35 -7.65
C ASP A 3 -38.55 9.44 -6.56
N GLY A 4 -37.43 10.17 -6.54
CA GLY A 4 -37.39 11.52 -5.98
C GLY A 4 -36.30 11.81 -4.94
N GLY A 5 -35.16 12.33 -5.41
CA GLY A 5 -34.56 13.51 -4.76
C GLY A 5 -33.57 13.30 -3.62
N GLY A 6 -32.43 12.66 -3.90
CA GLY A 6 -31.28 12.64 -2.99
C GLY A 6 -30.25 11.61 -3.43
N LEU A 7 -29.62 11.83 -4.60
CA LEU A 7 -28.74 10.86 -5.26
C LEU A 7 -27.56 10.45 -4.35
N LEU A 8 -27.76 9.42 -3.54
CA LEU A 8 -26.64 8.63 -3.03
C LEU A 8 -25.97 8.06 -4.28
N ASN A 9 -24.74 8.49 -4.56
CA ASN A 9 -23.90 7.92 -5.61
C ASN A 9 -23.46 6.52 -5.15
N ILE A 10 -24.42 5.59 -5.15
CA ILE A 10 -24.20 4.21 -4.76
C ILE A 10 -23.52 3.55 -5.95
N LEU A 11 -22.29 3.10 -5.71
CA LEU A 11 -21.55 2.36 -6.71
C LEU A 11 -22.25 1.01 -6.96
N PRO A 12 -22.57 0.66 -8.21
CA PRO A 12 -23.27 -0.59 -8.51
C PRO A 12 -22.41 -1.81 -8.12
N THR A 13 -23.09 -2.89 -7.74
CA THR A 13 -22.47 -4.18 -7.38
C THR A 13 -21.47 -4.64 -8.46
N GLY A 14 -20.28 -5.04 -8.03
CA GLY A 14 -19.21 -5.51 -8.93
C GLY A 14 -18.37 -4.42 -9.59
N LYS A 15 -18.73 -3.13 -9.50
CA LYS A 15 -17.84 -2.04 -9.95
C LYS A 15 -16.89 -1.63 -8.83
N ALA A 16 -15.63 -1.38 -9.19
CA ALA A 16 -14.62 -0.85 -8.28
C ALA A 16 -14.48 0.67 -8.39
N ALA A 17 -14.66 1.36 -7.28
CA ALA A 17 -14.27 2.75 -7.12
C ALA A 17 -12.86 2.80 -6.53
N LYS A 18 -12.04 3.74 -7.01
CA LYS A 18 -10.70 3.97 -6.48
C LYS A 18 -10.75 5.16 -5.55
N TYR A 19 -10.38 4.96 -4.29
CA TYR A 19 -10.26 6.03 -3.32
C TYR A 19 -8.88 5.96 -2.66
N LEU A 20 -8.14 7.07 -2.68
CA LEU A 20 -6.76 7.16 -2.18
C LEU A 20 -5.83 6.04 -2.71
N GLY A 21 -6.07 5.53 -3.92
CA GLY A 21 -5.27 4.44 -4.48
C GLY A 21 -5.67 3.02 -4.06
N VAL A 22 -6.65 2.88 -3.17
CA VAL A 22 -7.26 1.62 -2.74
C VAL A 22 -8.56 1.41 -3.51
N LEU A 23 -8.85 0.17 -3.89
CA LEU A 23 -10.08 -0.20 -4.59
C LEU A 23 -11.15 -0.61 -3.58
N PHE A 24 -12.35 -0.04 -3.75
CA PHE A 24 -13.51 -0.28 -2.91
C PHE A 24 -14.72 -0.56 -3.79
N GLY A 25 -15.67 -1.35 -3.30
CA GLY A 25 -16.89 -1.68 -4.02
C GLY A 25 -17.53 -2.95 -3.49
N HIS A 26 -18.80 -3.12 -3.80
CA HIS A 26 -19.59 -4.24 -3.31
C HIS A 26 -19.23 -5.52 -4.08
N GLN A 27 -18.92 -6.61 -3.35
CA GLN A 27 -18.47 -7.91 -3.88
C GLN A 27 -17.22 -7.87 -4.79
N LEU A 28 -16.20 -7.11 -4.41
CA LEU A 28 -14.92 -7.18 -5.11
C LEU A 28 -14.08 -8.36 -4.63
N PRO A 29 -13.49 -9.15 -5.55
CA PRO A 29 -12.48 -10.13 -5.19
C PRO A 29 -11.31 -9.43 -4.50
N MET A 30 -10.98 -9.91 -3.29
CA MET A 30 -9.89 -9.37 -2.46
C MET A 30 -8.54 -9.37 -3.20
N ASP A 31 -8.38 -10.29 -4.14
CA ASP A 31 -7.15 -10.53 -4.89
C ASP A 31 -6.88 -9.49 -5.97
N THR A 32 -7.92 -8.84 -6.50
CA THR A 32 -7.79 -7.85 -7.57
C THR A 32 -6.88 -6.70 -7.16
N GLN A 33 -7.04 -6.23 -5.92
CA GLN A 33 -6.19 -5.16 -5.38
C GLN A 33 -4.75 -5.63 -5.18
N LEU A 34 -4.56 -6.81 -4.59
CA LEU A 34 -3.25 -7.38 -4.32
C LEU A 34 -2.47 -7.66 -5.61
N ASN A 35 -3.13 -8.23 -6.62
CA ASN A 35 -2.55 -8.51 -7.93
C ASN A 35 -2.11 -7.21 -8.61
N ARG A 36 -2.95 -6.17 -8.59
CA ARG A 36 -2.60 -4.86 -9.17
C ARG A 36 -1.38 -4.23 -8.51
N ILE A 37 -1.24 -4.37 -7.19
CA ILE A 37 -0.07 -3.86 -6.46
C ILE A 37 1.16 -4.68 -6.80
N ASN A 38 0.99 -6.00 -6.88
CA ASN A 38 2.06 -6.89 -7.30
C ASN A 38 2.57 -6.50 -8.68
N ASP A 39 1.69 -6.27 -9.66
CA ASP A 39 2.09 -5.87 -11.01
C ASP A 39 2.85 -4.54 -11.02
N ARG A 40 2.36 -3.56 -10.26
CA ARG A 40 3.05 -2.25 -10.10
C ARG A 40 4.42 -2.41 -9.45
N TYR A 41 4.48 -3.20 -8.38
CA TYR A 41 5.71 -3.48 -7.66
C TYR A 41 6.74 -4.13 -8.58
N LEU A 42 6.34 -5.15 -9.36
CA LEU A 42 7.20 -5.82 -10.34
C LEU A 42 7.62 -4.88 -11.48
N ALA A 43 6.72 -4.06 -12.01
CA ALA A 43 7.02 -3.09 -13.06
C ALA A 43 8.04 -2.05 -12.61
N CYS A 44 8.02 -1.63 -11.32
CA CYS A 44 9.00 -0.70 -10.80
C CYS A 44 10.43 -1.22 -10.92
N PHE A 45 10.69 -2.52 -10.73
CA PHE A 45 12.04 -3.08 -10.87
C PHE A 45 12.59 -2.91 -12.28
N GLN A 46 11.73 -3.02 -13.30
CA GLN A 46 12.11 -2.80 -14.69
C GLN A 46 12.41 -1.32 -14.94
N GLN A 47 11.52 -0.42 -14.48
CA GLN A 47 11.66 1.03 -14.65
C GLN A 47 12.93 1.58 -13.97
N TRP A 48 13.26 1.07 -12.78
CA TRP A 48 14.40 1.52 -11.97
C TRP A 48 15.63 0.62 -12.09
N GLY A 49 15.60 -0.38 -12.97
CA GLY A 49 16.66 -1.36 -13.20
C GLY A 49 17.97 -0.77 -13.72
N CYS A 50 17.86 0.20 -14.63
CA CYS A 50 19.02 0.82 -15.27
C CYS A 50 19.67 1.94 -14.43
N ARG A 51 18.93 2.55 -13.49
CA ARG A 51 19.34 3.80 -12.81
C ARG A 51 20.28 3.60 -11.62
N ALA A 52 20.31 2.44 -10.98
CA ALA A 52 21.21 2.17 -9.86
C ALA A 52 22.30 1.15 -10.23
N ARG A 53 23.55 1.61 -10.26
CA ARG A 53 24.73 0.79 -10.60
C ARG A 53 25.36 0.09 -9.39
N THR A 54 25.23 0.66 -8.19
CA THR A 54 25.82 0.12 -6.95
C THR A 54 24.80 -0.65 -6.11
N VAL A 55 25.28 -1.53 -5.22
CA VAL A 55 24.43 -2.23 -4.24
C VAL A 55 23.72 -1.23 -3.32
N GLN A 56 24.46 -0.22 -2.84
CA GLN A 56 23.90 0.83 -1.96
C GLN A 56 22.84 1.68 -2.66
N GLY A 57 23.06 2.06 -3.93
CA GLY A 57 22.05 2.78 -4.72
C GLY A 57 20.78 1.96 -4.94
N ARG A 58 20.91 0.65 -5.21
CA ARG A 58 19.76 -0.26 -5.34
C ARG A 58 19.02 -0.43 -4.02
N ARG A 59 19.74 -0.52 -2.90
CA ARG A 59 19.14 -0.55 -1.56
C ARG A 59 18.38 0.74 -1.24
N LEU A 60 18.94 1.90 -1.61
CA LEU A 60 18.27 3.19 -1.47
C LEU A 60 16.95 3.21 -2.25
N LEU A 61 16.97 2.87 -3.54
CA LEU A 61 15.76 2.81 -4.38
C LEU A 61 14.73 1.79 -3.86
N ALA A 62 15.18 0.64 -3.37
CA ALA A 62 14.29 -0.35 -2.78
C ALA A 62 13.58 0.22 -1.55
N ASN A 63 14.30 0.92 -0.68
CA ASN A 63 13.71 1.53 0.52
C ASN A 63 12.77 2.71 0.20
N THR A 64 13.15 3.57 -0.75
CA THR A 64 12.42 4.82 -1.02
C THR A 64 11.25 4.64 -1.99
N VAL A 65 11.39 3.81 -3.02
CA VAL A 65 10.39 3.64 -4.09
C VAL A 65 9.63 2.33 -3.94
N MET A 66 10.34 1.20 -3.87
CA MET A 66 9.69 -0.12 -3.94
C MET A 66 8.86 -0.38 -2.67
N LEU A 67 9.43 -0.14 -1.50
CA LEU A 67 8.75 -0.35 -0.23
C LEU A 67 7.64 0.69 0.02
N SER A 68 7.78 1.92 -0.46
CA SER A 68 6.75 2.94 -0.29
C SER A 68 5.47 2.62 -1.06
N LEU A 69 5.59 1.98 -2.23
CA LEU A 69 4.44 1.45 -2.98
C LEU A 69 3.67 0.39 -2.21
N LEU A 70 4.38 -0.50 -1.53
CA LEU A 70 3.75 -1.53 -0.69
C LEU A 70 3.15 -0.91 0.57
N TRP A 71 3.80 0.08 1.18
CA TRP A 71 3.40 0.68 2.44
C TRP A 71 1.94 1.13 2.44
N HIS A 72 1.53 1.95 1.48
CA HIS A 72 0.19 2.54 1.51
C HIS A 72 -0.93 1.48 1.54
N VAL A 73 -0.79 0.41 0.75
CA VAL A 73 -1.89 -0.55 0.59
C VAL A 73 -1.85 -1.69 1.61
N THR A 74 -0.67 -2.11 2.03
CA THR A 74 -0.53 -3.18 3.05
C THR A 74 -0.99 -2.75 4.45
N ALA A 75 -1.22 -1.45 4.66
CA ALA A 75 -1.88 -0.86 5.82
C ALA A 75 -3.33 -1.36 5.99
N VAL A 76 -4.08 -1.43 4.89
CA VAL A 76 -5.54 -1.63 4.90
C VAL A 76 -5.92 -3.03 4.40
N THR A 77 -5.03 -3.70 3.67
CA THR A 77 -5.31 -5.02 3.07
C THR A 77 -4.46 -6.12 3.72
N PRO A 78 -5.05 -7.23 4.18
CA PRO A 78 -4.31 -8.42 4.56
C PRO A 78 -3.58 -9.01 3.34
N VAL A 79 -2.28 -9.23 3.48
CA VAL A 79 -1.45 -9.80 2.41
C VAL A 79 -1.16 -11.26 2.73
N ARG A 80 -1.28 -12.13 1.73
CA ARG A 80 -0.92 -13.55 1.85
C ARG A 80 0.59 -13.72 2.06
N GLY A 81 0.98 -14.63 2.94
CA GLY A 81 2.40 -14.89 3.24
C GLY A 81 3.22 -15.26 2.00
N ALA A 82 2.67 -16.07 1.09
CA ALA A 82 3.34 -16.46 -0.15
C ALA A 82 3.69 -15.25 -1.04
N MET A 83 2.81 -14.25 -1.10
CA MET A 83 3.05 -13.02 -1.88
C MET A 83 4.16 -12.19 -1.28
N VAL A 84 4.20 -12.08 0.06
CA VAL A 84 5.29 -11.39 0.77
C VAL A 84 6.64 -12.06 0.51
N GLN A 85 6.69 -13.39 0.47
CA GLN A 85 7.91 -14.12 0.12
C GLN A 85 8.33 -13.86 -1.34
N GLY A 86 7.37 -13.79 -2.26
CA GLY A 86 7.63 -13.39 -3.65
C GLY A 86 8.25 -11.99 -3.74
N TRP A 87 7.70 -11.02 -3.02
CA TRP A 87 8.24 -9.66 -2.95
C TRP A 87 9.64 -9.61 -2.35
N GLN A 88 9.87 -10.33 -1.24
CA GLN A 88 11.19 -10.41 -0.61
C GLN A 88 12.23 -11.02 -1.55
N SER A 89 11.88 -12.11 -2.23
CA SER A 89 12.73 -12.77 -3.23
C SER A 89 13.10 -11.79 -4.35
N MET A 90 12.12 -11.10 -4.93
CA MET A 90 12.36 -10.13 -6.00
C MET A 90 13.27 -8.99 -5.54
N LEU A 91 13.04 -8.46 -4.34
CA LEU A 91 13.85 -7.40 -3.76
C LEU A 91 15.31 -7.85 -3.52
N ASN A 92 15.52 -9.05 -2.99
CA ASN A 92 16.85 -9.62 -2.79
C ASN A 92 17.58 -9.81 -4.12
N ARG A 93 16.88 -10.33 -5.13
CA ARG A 93 17.39 -10.49 -6.50
C ARG A 93 17.80 -9.16 -7.14
N TYR A 94 17.00 -8.11 -6.92
CA TYR A 94 17.31 -6.78 -7.41
C TYR A 94 18.55 -6.20 -6.74
N ILE A 95 18.61 -6.16 -5.41
CA ILE A 95 19.70 -5.50 -4.67
C ILE A 95 21.02 -6.25 -4.81
N LEU A 96 20.99 -7.59 -4.78
CA LEU A 96 22.20 -8.40 -4.89
C LEU A 96 22.55 -8.67 -6.35
N GLY A 97 21.63 -9.23 -7.12
CA GLY A 97 21.88 -9.77 -8.47
C GLY A 97 21.57 -8.83 -9.64
N ARG A 98 21.04 -7.62 -9.38
CA ARG A 98 20.64 -6.63 -10.41
C ARG A 98 19.58 -7.19 -11.35
N LYS A 99 18.78 -8.15 -10.87
CA LYS A 99 17.73 -8.78 -11.65
C LYS A 99 16.46 -7.95 -11.55
N THR A 100 15.80 -7.78 -12.69
CA THR A 100 14.59 -6.97 -12.84
C THR A 100 13.37 -7.81 -13.16
N LEU A 101 13.56 -9.07 -13.58
CA LEU A 101 12.50 -10.02 -13.86
C LEU A 101 12.40 -11.09 -12.78
N PRO A 102 11.17 -11.50 -12.38
CA PRO A 102 10.97 -12.60 -11.44
C PRO A 102 11.47 -13.96 -11.97
N THR A 103 11.50 -14.12 -13.29
CA THR A 103 11.91 -15.36 -13.97
C THR A 103 13.42 -15.48 -14.12
N ASP A 104 14.19 -14.43 -13.81
CA ASP A 104 15.64 -14.44 -13.90
C ASP A 104 16.25 -15.48 -12.96
N LYS A 105 17.18 -16.27 -13.50
CA LYS A 105 18.00 -17.19 -12.71
C LYS A 105 18.79 -16.39 -11.66
N TYR A 106 18.61 -16.77 -10.41
CA TYR A 106 19.29 -16.14 -9.27
C TYR A 106 19.81 -17.21 -8.31
N ARG A 107 21.09 -17.07 -7.95
CA ARG A 107 21.71 -17.87 -6.91
C ARG A 107 21.98 -16.95 -5.71
N PRO A 108 21.47 -17.26 -4.51
CA PRO A 108 21.75 -16.46 -3.32
C PRO A 108 23.25 -16.52 -3.02
N LEU A 109 23.88 -15.34 -2.96
CA LEU A 109 25.31 -15.19 -2.69
C LEU A 109 25.64 -15.26 -1.19
N LEU A 110 24.64 -15.01 -0.34
CA LEU A 110 24.77 -14.96 1.11
C LEU A 110 23.67 -15.82 1.74
N PRO A 111 23.93 -16.46 2.89
CA PRO A 111 22.88 -17.14 3.65
C PRO A 111 21.84 -16.12 4.17
N PRO A 112 20.54 -16.48 4.24
CA PRO A 112 19.46 -15.56 4.62
C PRO A 112 19.67 -14.73 5.90
N PRO A 113 20.19 -15.26 7.03
CA PRO A 113 20.34 -14.46 8.24
C PRO A 113 21.34 -13.30 8.08
N LEU A 114 22.43 -13.50 7.34
CA LEU A 114 23.44 -12.47 7.09
C LEU A 114 22.97 -11.40 6.09
N GLN A 115 21.91 -11.66 5.32
CA GLN A 115 21.38 -10.68 4.38
C GLN A 115 20.71 -9.50 5.10
N PHE A 116 20.02 -9.78 6.21
CA PHE A 116 19.18 -8.80 6.93
C PHE A 116 19.90 -8.13 8.10
N ASP A 117 21.01 -8.70 8.58
CA ASP A 117 21.76 -8.14 9.70
C ASP A 117 22.28 -6.73 9.35
N PRO A 118 21.94 -5.69 10.12
CA PRO A 118 22.39 -4.33 9.88
C PRO A 118 23.85 -4.08 10.30
N LYS A 119 24.43 -4.91 11.18
CA LYS A 119 25.78 -4.72 11.75
C LYS A 119 26.82 -5.58 11.03
N LEU A 120 26.53 -6.86 10.88
CA LEU A 120 27.46 -7.84 10.29
C LEU A 120 27.12 -8.15 8.83
N GLY A 121 25.94 -7.73 8.36
CA GLY A 121 25.37 -8.10 7.08
C GLY A 121 25.17 -6.95 6.11
N LEU A 122 24.40 -7.22 5.05
CA LEU A 122 24.13 -6.25 3.99
C LEU A 122 23.02 -5.24 4.36
N GLY A 123 22.35 -5.44 5.51
CA GLY A 123 21.24 -4.62 5.99
C GLY A 123 20.06 -4.52 5.02
N LEU A 124 19.76 -5.61 4.31
CA LEU A 124 18.64 -5.66 3.36
C LEU A 124 17.30 -5.43 4.08
N PRO A 125 16.35 -4.71 3.47
CA PRO A 125 15.05 -4.52 4.09
C PRO A 125 14.24 -5.83 4.07
N HIS A 126 13.72 -6.18 5.24
CA HIS A 126 12.83 -7.33 5.40
C HIS A 126 11.36 -6.90 5.28
N VAL A 127 10.72 -7.25 4.17
CA VAL A 127 9.36 -6.81 3.78
C VAL A 127 8.34 -7.22 4.84
N ALA A 128 8.36 -8.48 5.28
CA ALA A 128 7.44 -8.97 6.31
C ALA A 128 7.59 -8.21 7.64
N SER A 129 8.82 -7.88 8.05
CA SER A 129 9.03 -7.09 9.27
C SER A 129 8.50 -5.68 9.10
N LYS A 130 8.74 -5.03 7.96
CA LYS A 130 8.24 -3.69 7.68
C LYS A 130 6.70 -3.64 7.72
N ILE A 131 6.02 -4.62 7.12
CA ILE A 131 4.55 -4.72 7.16
C ILE A 131 4.05 -4.92 8.60
N ARG A 132 4.72 -5.76 9.40
CA ARG A 132 4.35 -5.97 10.82
C ARG A 132 4.54 -4.71 11.66
N THR A 133 5.71 -4.07 11.57
CA THR A 133 6.00 -2.81 12.27
C THR A 133 4.98 -1.74 11.88
N GLN A 134 4.66 -1.64 10.60
CA GLN A 134 3.63 -0.73 10.12
C GLN A 134 2.28 -0.94 10.80
N ARG A 135 1.80 -2.18 10.82
CA ARG A 135 0.50 -2.52 11.43
C ARG A 135 0.48 -2.27 12.92
N LEU A 136 1.59 -2.59 13.60
CA LEU A 136 1.74 -2.31 15.02
C LEU A 136 1.67 -0.80 15.29
N LEU A 137 2.36 0.04 14.51
CA LEU A 137 2.31 1.49 14.65
C LEU A 137 0.92 2.06 14.37
N LEU A 138 0.20 1.51 13.39
CA LEU A 138 -1.19 1.90 13.12
C LEU A 138 -2.11 1.53 14.29
N LEU A 139 -1.93 0.34 14.86
CA LEU A 139 -2.68 -0.10 16.03
C LEU A 139 -2.39 0.77 17.25
N GLN A 140 -1.11 1.06 17.52
CA GLN A 140 -0.70 1.95 18.60
C GLN A 140 -1.31 3.34 18.44
N ARG A 141 -1.32 3.90 17.23
CA ARG A 141 -1.99 5.18 16.95
C ARG A 141 -3.49 5.11 17.19
N ALA A 142 -4.14 4.02 16.80
CA ALA A 142 -5.57 3.81 17.03
C ALA A 142 -5.90 3.71 18.53
N MET A 143 -5.01 3.11 19.33
CA MET A 143 -5.15 2.99 20.79
C MET A 143 -4.87 4.31 21.52
N LEU A 144 -3.96 5.14 21.02
CA LEU A 144 -3.62 6.45 21.61
C LEU A 144 -4.65 7.55 21.32
N LEU A 145 -5.50 7.36 20.31
CA LEU A 145 -6.61 8.27 20.04
C LEU A 145 -7.68 8.10 21.13
N PRO A 146 -8.00 9.13 21.93
CA PRO A 146 -9.06 9.04 22.91
C PRO A 146 -10.37 8.65 22.20
N HIS A 147 -11.17 7.77 22.82
CA HIS A 147 -12.41 7.19 22.28
C HIS A 147 -13.55 8.20 22.00
N HIS A 148 -13.25 9.48 21.78
CA HIS A 148 -14.26 10.47 21.44
C HIS A 148 -14.58 10.51 19.95
N VAL A 149 -15.76 9.96 19.68
CA VAL A 149 -16.70 10.24 18.58
C VAL A 149 -16.32 9.70 17.20
N PRO A 150 -17.17 8.86 16.59
CA PRO A 150 -16.98 8.45 15.21
C PRO A 150 -17.00 9.70 14.33
N ARG A 151 -15.95 9.92 13.54
CA ARG A 151 -16.01 10.80 12.38
C ARG A 151 -17.02 10.22 11.41
N ARG A 152 -18.30 10.56 11.60
CA ARG A 152 -19.27 10.51 10.51
C ARG A 152 -18.66 11.36 9.41
N PHE A 153 -18.41 10.76 8.25
CA PHE A 153 -18.26 11.50 6.99
C PHE A 153 -19.62 12.16 6.70
N GLY A 154 -19.96 13.18 7.48
CA GLY A 154 -21.12 14.02 7.31
C GLY A 154 -20.74 15.15 6.38
N VAL A 155 -21.31 15.12 5.20
CA VAL A 155 -21.49 16.26 4.30
C VAL A 155 -21.77 17.54 5.11
N PRO A 156 -21.15 18.69 4.81
CA PRO A 156 -21.50 19.92 5.51
C PRO A 156 -22.99 20.21 5.28
N ALA A 157 -23.77 20.17 6.35
CA ALA A 157 -25.15 20.62 6.34
C ALA A 157 -25.14 22.11 6.00
N ALA A 158 -25.71 22.44 4.84
CA ALA A 158 -25.92 23.81 4.41
C ALA A 158 -26.83 24.52 5.43
N SER A 159 -26.27 25.45 6.21
CA SER A 159 -27.07 26.38 7.00
C SER A 159 -27.68 27.41 6.04
N LYS A 160 -28.90 27.14 5.59
CA LYS A 160 -29.82 28.18 5.12
C LYS A 160 -30.26 29.00 6.33
N HIS A 161 -29.69 30.18 6.51
CA HIS A 161 -30.39 31.28 7.18
C HIS A 161 -30.59 32.40 6.17
N MET A 162 -31.75 32.34 5.54
CA MET A 162 -32.38 33.42 4.79
C MET A 162 -32.86 34.44 5.83
N LEU A 163 -32.16 35.56 5.95
CA LEU A 163 -32.66 36.76 6.63
C LEU A 163 -33.79 37.33 5.77
N VAL A 164 -35.02 37.11 6.21
CA VAL A 164 -36.18 37.90 5.81
C VAL A 164 -36.39 38.94 6.91
N ALA A 165 -36.12 40.20 6.60
CA ALA A 165 -36.63 41.33 7.37
C ALA A 165 -37.21 42.33 6.35
N GLY A 166 -38.51 42.20 6.13
CA GLY A 166 -39.37 43.18 5.49
C GLY A 166 -40.15 43.92 6.58
N ASN A 167 -40.15 45.24 6.44
CA ASN A 167 -40.73 46.28 7.28
C ASN A 167 -42.25 46.12 7.53
N PRO A 168 -42.80 46.92 8.45
CA PRO A 168 -43.79 47.92 8.05
C PRO A 168 -43.14 49.31 7.94
#